data_AF-A0A1W9Q792-F1
#
_entry.id   AF-A0A1W9Q792-F1
#
_cell.length_a   1.000
_cell.length_b   1.000
_cell.length_c   1.000
_cell.angle_alpha   90.00
_cell.angle_beta   90.00
_cell.angle_gamma   90.00
#
_symmetry.space_group_name_H-M   'P 1'
#
loop_
_entity.id
_entity.type
_entity.pdbx_description
1 polymer ?
#
loop_
_entity_poly.entity_id
_entity_poly.type
_entity_poly.pdbx_seq_one_letter_code
_entity_poly.pdbx_strand_id
1 'polypeptide(L)'
;DMVQVLLLSGVPWQLITKPESQGPGQSLEFLTPSELEASRVWDKLLGDPAQNVPPSDPPLLESVEPRAGLPLPGAAWDPLHGHEVIWPRRDSLQHSCIFELPRPEVCSDASGCACDPRLETESPLCRQPDGSYGEPQRFAGAFPPTRLLQFARSLGERAEVGSICPKQLKNPRELGYGYNDFIHQALLDRNRAFHQACFTPSLPIREDGTPKCKLLEFYRDQEIDCESLGRIPVDDEYRRPMQLKDTDHGTLCEIPRMPGDPSDPSSDYSRCAHELHPTLESEGYCYIDTKLGLGSPDLVVPCIDSHKRFFRSIPAALGRPGTEVGLICDYRKE
;
A
#
# COMPACT_ATOMS: atom_id res chain seq x y z
N ASP A 1 1.31 15.98 -17.92
CA ASP A 1 0.79 15.09 -16.86
C ASP A 1 1.61 13.84 -16.75
N MET A 2 2.16 13.59 -15.57
CA MET A 2 3.00 12.42 -15.29
C MET A 2 2.16 11.39 -14.54
N VAL A 3 1.83 10.29 -15.21
CA VAL A 3 1.13 9.16 -14.59
C VAL A 3 2.15 8.30 -13.86
N GLN A 4 1.92 8.08 -12.57
CA GLN A 4 2.62 7.06 -11.77
C GLN A 4 1.74 5.82 -11.63
N VAL A 5 2.38 4.66 -11.59
CA VAL A 5 1.74 3.36 -11.49
C VAL A 5 2.19 2.66 -10.20
N LEU A 6 1.23 2.23 -9.39
CA LEU A 6 1.49 1.30 -8.30
C LEU A 6 1.01 -0.07 -8.75
N LEU A 7 1.92 -1.03 -8.83
CA LEU A 7 1.62 -2.38 -9.26
C LEU A 7 1.67 -3.33 -8.07
N LEU A 8 0.51 -3.69 -7.52
CA LEU A 8 0.38 -4.87 -6.65
C LEU A 8 0.23 -6.11 -7.53
N SER A 9 1.15 -7.06 -7.41
CA SER A 9 1.22 -8.22 -8.32
C SER A 9 1.64 -9.51 -7.61
N GLY A 10 1.53 -10.65 -8.30
CA GLY A 10 1.95 -11.96 -7.79
C GLY A 10 3.46 -12.14 -7.70
N VAL A 11 4.17 -11.22 -7.05
CA VAL A 11 5.61 -11.33 -6.79
C VAL A 11 5.82 -11.63 -5.31
N PRO A 12 6.64 -12.62 -4.95
CA PRO A 12 7.16 -12.79 -3.59
C PRO A 12 7.66 -11.46 -3.00
N TRP A 13 7.05 -10.98 -1.91
CA TRP A 13 7.46 -9.71 -1.29
C TRP A 13 8.94 -9.73 -0.88
N GLN A 14 9.50 -10.90 -0.54
CA GLN A 14 10.89 -11.12 -0.18
C GLN A 14 11.87 -10.73 -1.30
N LEU A 15 11.42 -10.71 -2.57
CA LEU A 15 12.27 -10.34 -3.71
C LEU A 15 12.29 -8.83 -3.97
N ILE A 16 11.26 -8.12 -3.54
CA ILE A 16 11.04 -6.69 -3.84
C ILE A 16 11.12 -5.82 -2.59
N THR A 17 11.65 -6.37 -1.50
CA THR A 17 11.86 -5.65 -0.23
C THR A 17 13.31 -5.77 0.22
N LYS A 18 13.76 -4.80 0.99
CA LYS A 18 15.10 -4.77 1.57
C LYS A 18 15.26 -5.92 2.57
N PRO A 19 16.32 -6.74 2.50
CA PRO A 19 16.51 -7.89 3.39
C PRO A 19 16.39 -7.58 4.88
N GLU A 20 16.89 -6.41 5.29
CA GLU A 20 16.85 -5.91 6.67
C GLU A 20 15.45 -5.61 7.21
N SER A 21 14.44 -5.51 6.34
CA SER A 21 13.04 -5.23 6.68
C SER A 21 12.16 -6.50 6.76
N GLN A 22 12.72 -7.66 6.38
CA GLN A 22 11.97 -8.90 6.24
C GLN A 22 11.73 -9.62 7.58
N GLY A 23 12.40 -9.19 8.65
CA GLY A 23 12.35 -9.83 9.96
C GLY A 23 10.97 -9.77 10.64
N PRO A 24 10.72 -10.64 11.62
CA PRO A 24 9.47 -10.63 12.40
C PRO A 24 9.23 -9.27 13.07
N GLY A 25 7.98 -8.80 13.04
CA GLY A 25 7.60 -7.54 13.69
C GLY A 25 8.10 -6.26 13.02
N GLN A 26 8.80 -6.35 11.87
CA GLN A 26 9.24 -5.19 11.10
C GLN A 26 8.27 -4.84 9.97
N SER A 27 8.17 -3.55 9.65
CA SER A 27 7.53 -3.06 8.42
C SER A 27 8.42 -3.40 7.23
N LEU A 28 7.80 -3.77 6.11
CA LEU A 28 8.49 -4.01 4.85
C LEU A 28 8.92 -2.68 4.23
N GLU A 29 10.20 -2.60 3.87
CA GLU A 29 10.72 -1.53 3.03
C GLU A 29 10.87 -2.07 1.61
N PHE A 30 10.02 -1.59 0.70
CA PHE A 30 10.05 -1.96 -0.70
C PHE A 30 11.24 -1.30 -1.41
N LEU A 31 11.81 -2.01 -2.37
CA LEU A 31 12.86 -1.47 -3.23
C LEU A 31 12.26 -0.45 -4.20
N THR A 32 12.89 0.72 -4.27
CA THR A 32 12.59 1.75 -5.28
C THR A 32 12.90 1.24 -6.70
N PRO A 33 12.37 1.88 -7.76
CA PRO A 33 12.66 1.48 -9.14
C PRO A 33 14.17 1.45 -9.45
N SER A 34 14.90 2.46 -9.00
CA SER A 34 16.36 2.52 -9.10
C SER A 34 17.07 1.39 -8.33
N GLU A 35 16.62 1.06 -7.11
CA GLU A 35 17.19 -0.04 -6.33
C GLU A 35 16.93 -1.42 -6.96
N LEU A 36 15.75 -1.63 -7.56
CA LEU A 36 15.42 -2.85 -8.30
C LEU A 36 16.38 -3.08 -9.48
N GLU A 37 16.70 -2.02 -10.23
CA GLU A 37 17.64 -2.09 -11.34
C GLU A 37 19.08 -2.27 -10.84
N ALA A 38 19.52 -1.47 -9.86
CA ALA A 38 20.87 -1.53 -9.31
C ALA A 38 21.19 -2.89 -8.67
N SER A 39 20.20 -3.51 -8.01
CA SER A 39 20.33 -4.81 -7.35
C SER A 39 20.05 -5.99 -8.28
N ARG A 40 19.82 -5.74 -9.58
CA ARG A 40 19.48 -6.76 -10.59
C ARG A 40 18.32 -7.66 -10.20
N VAL A 41 17.34 -7.10 -9.50
CA VAL A 41 16.14 -7.85 -9.09
C VAL A 41 15.31 -8.24 -10.31
N TRP A 42 15.34 -7.45 -11.38
CA TRP A 42 14.65 -7.77 -12.63
C TRP A 42 15.10 -9.09 -13.28
N ASP A 43 16.35 -9.52 -13.08
CA ASP A 43 16.80 -10.82 -13.58
C ASP A 43 16.03 -11.97 -12.90
N LYS A 44 15.73 -11.79 -11.60
CA LYS A 44 14.89 -12.70 -10.82
C LYS A 44 13.41 -12.62 -11.20
N LEU A 45 12.91 -11.40 -11.44
CA LEU A 45 11.48 -11.17 -11.67
C LEU A 45 11.01 -11.44 -13.10
N LEU A 46 11.85 -11.12 -14.08
CA LEU A 46 11.51 -11.09 -15.50
C LEU A 46 12.52 -11.85 -16.38
N GLY A 47 13.78 -11.90 -15.95
CA GLY A 47 14.88 -12.29 -16.82
C GLY A 47 15.09 -11.24 -17.92
N ASP A 48 15.31 -11.72 -19.15
CA ASP A 48 15.39 -10.89 -20.36
C ASP A 48 14.39 -11.39 -21.41
N PRO A 49 13.15 -10.87 -21.40
CA PRO A 49 12.13 -11.24 -22.37
C PRO A 49 12.53 -10.96 -23.82
N ALA A 50 13.37 -9.95 -24.09
CA ALA A 50 13.80 -9.62 -25.44
C ALA A 50 14.77 -10.67 -26.02
N GLN A 51 15.50 -11.38 -25.15
CA GLN A 51 16.39 -12.47 -25.50
C GLN A 51 15.80 -13.86 -25.19
N ASN A 52 14.51 -13.94 -24.82
CA ASN A 52 13.86 -15.17 -24.36
C ASN A 52 14.57 -15.84 -23.16
N VAL A 53 15.19 -15.03 -22.29
CA VAL A 53 15.75 -15.50 -21.03
C VAL A 53 14.65 -15.40 -19.97
N PRO A 54 14.21 -16.52 -19.38
CA PRO A 54 13.16 -16.50 -18.38
C PRO A 54 13.64 -15.91 -17.04
N PRO A 55 12.71 -15.55 -16.13
CA PRO A 55 13.03 -15.22 -14.76
C PRO A 55 13.95 -16.25 -14.10
N SER A 56 14.97 -15.80 -13.37
CA SER A 56 15.88 -16.73 -12.68
C SER A 56 15.31 -17.27 -11.38
N ASP A 57 14.24 -16.66 -10.84
CA ASP A 57 13.52 -17.15 -9.66
C ASP A 57 12.44 -18.16 -10.10
N PRO A 58 12.54 -19.46 -9.72
CA PRO A 58 11.63 -20.47 -10.25
C PRO A 58 10.14 -20.19 -9.97
N PRO A 59 9.73 -19.71 -8.78
CA PRO A 59 8.36 -19.27 -8.53
C PRO A 59 7.81 -18.21 -9.50
N LEU A 60 8.65 -17.48 -10.23
CA LEU A 60 8.21 -16.49 -11.22
C LEU A 60 8.19 -17.00 -12.67
N LEU A 61 8.51 -18.28 -12.90
CA LEU A 61 8.31 -18.92 -14.19
C LEU A 61 6.82 -19.20 -14.43
N GLU A 62 6.24 -18.62 -15.48
CA GLU A 62 4.91 -18.99 -15.98
C GLU A 62 4.94 -20.43 -16.50
N SER A 63 4.32 -21.36 -15.76
CA SER A 63 4.24 -22.76 -16.14
C SER A 63 2.89 -23.34 -15.74
N VAL A 64 2.36 -24.24 -16.55
CA VAL A 64 1.22 -25.12 -16.19
C VAL A 64 1.69 -26.47 -15.63
N GLU A 65 2.98 -26.76 -15.77
CA GLU A 65 3.63 -27.96 -15.24
C GLU A 65 4.43 -27.64 -13.98
N PRO A 66 4.62 -28.60 -13.06
CA PRO A 66 5.51 -28.42 -11.92
C PRO A 66 6.91 -28.00 -12.35
N ARG A 67 7.43 -26.95 -11.73
CA ARG A 67 8.73 -26.36 -12.03
C ARG A 67 9.84 -27.11 -11.30
N ALA A 68 10.96 -27.30 -12.00
CA ALA A 68 12.09 -28.03 -11.46
C ALA A 68 12.64 -27.38 -10.19
N GLY A 69 12.92 -28.21 -9.17
CA GLY A 69 13.51 -27.76 -7.91
C GLY A 69 12.53 -27.20 -6.89
N LEU A 70 11.23 -27.14 -7.21
CA LEU A 70 10.17 -26.75 -6.28
C LEU A 70 9.47 -27.98 -5.68
N PRO A 71 8.94 -27.89 -4.45
CA PRO A 71 8.28 -29.00 -3.79
C PRO A 71 7.05 -29.47 -4.59
N LEU A 72 6.86 -30.78 -4.63
CA LEU A 72 5.66 -31.44 -5.16
C LEU A 72 4.68 -31.74 -4.01
N PRO A 73 3.41 -32.10 -4.30
CA PRO A 73 2.50 -32.56 -3.27
C PRO A 73 3.11 -33.72 -2.45
N GLY A 74 2.96 -33.64 -1.12
CA GLY A 74 3.56 -34.59 -0.17
C GLY A 74 5.00 -34.25 0.28
N ALA A 75 5.66 -33.26 -0.35
CA ALA A 75 6.95 -32.76 0.11
C ALA A 75 6.81 -31.77 1.30
N ALA A 76 7.96 -31.32 1.82
CA ALA A 76 7.99 -30.28 2.84
C ALA A 76 7.36 -28.98 2.31
N TRP A 77 6.59 -28.30 3.16
CA TRP A 77 5.89 -27.07 2.81
C TRP A 77 6.87 -25.91 2.62
N ASP A 78 6.79 -25.23 1.48
CA ASP A 78 7.43 -23.93 1.28
C ASP A 78 6.51 -22.81 1.79
N PRO A 79 6.92 -22.00 2.78
CA PRO A 79 6.14 -20.83 3.21
C PRO A 79 5.83 -19.82 2.11
N LEU A 80 6.59 -19.80 1.01
CA LEU A 80 6.40 -18.82 -0.05
C LEU A 80 5.26 -19.17 -1.01
N HIS A 81 5.26 -20.38 -1.57
CA HIS A 81 4.29 -20.80 -2.59
C HIS A 81 3.59 -22.15 -2.25
N GLY A 82 3.92 -22.75 -1.11
CA GLY A 82 3.41 -24.04 -0.67
C GLY A 82 4.11 -25.20 -1.37
N HIS A 83 3.59 -25.56 -2.53
CA HIS A 83 4.15 -26.56 -3.45
C HIS A 83 3.53 -26.41 -4.84
N GLU A 84 4.16 -27.03 -5.83
CA GLU A 84 3.64 -27.13 -7.19
C GLU A 84 2.41 -28.02 -7.25
N VAL A 85 1.53 -27.75 -8.21
CA VAL A 85 0.30 -28.50 -8.44
C VAL A 85 0.43 -29.32 -9.71
N ILE A 86 -0.01 -30.57 -9.67
CA ILE A 86 -0.16 -31.39 -10.87
C ILE A 86 -1.56 -31.10 -11.43
N TRP A 87 -1.66 -30.23 -12.43
CA TRP A 87 -2.93 -29.85 -13.05
C TRP A 87 -3.34 -30.86 -14.14
N PRO A 88 -4.34 -31.75 -13.93
CA PRO A 88 -4.67 -32.79 -14.91
C PRO A 88 -5.09 -32.22 -16.27
N ARG A 89 -5.71 -31.03 -16.26
CA ARG A 89 -6.18 -30.33 -17.47
C ARG A 89 -5.21 -29.27 -17.98
N ARG A 90 -4.12 -28.99 -17.26
CA ARG A 90 -3.13 -27.94 -17.62
C ARG A 90 -3.77 -26.57 -17.90
N ASP A 91 -4.83 -26.25 -17.17
CA ASP A 91 -5.70 -25.08 -17.36
C ASP A 91 -5.41 -23.95 -16.36
N SER A 92 -4.41 -24.12 -15.50
CA SER A 92 -3.97 -23.13 -14.54
C SER A 92 -2.44 -23.05 -14.48
N LEU A 93 -1.93 -21.87 -14.12
CA LEU A 93 -0.51 -21.68 -13.85
C LEU A 93 -0.15 -22.17 -12.45
N GLN A 94 1.14 -22.41 -12.23
CA GLN A 94 1.71 -22.60 -10.91
C GLN A 94 1.71 -21.28 -10.14
N HIS A 95 1.49 -21.34 -8.83
CA HIS A 95 1.49 -20.14 -7.98
C HIS A 95 2.90 -19.61 -7.80
N SER A 96 3.07 -18.29 -7.88
CA SER A 96 4.34 -17.62 -7.53
C SER A 96 4.46 -17.35 -6.04
N CYS A 97 3.33 -17.16 -5.37
CA CYS A 97 3.26 -17.03 -3.93
C CYS A 97 1.86 -17.39 -3.43
N ILE A 98 1.80 -17.75 -2.14
CA ILE A 98 0.57 -18.01 -1.41
C ILE A 98 0.60 -17.30 -0.06
N PHE A 99 -0.57 -17.18 0.58
CA PHE A 99 -0.71 -16.65 1.93
C PHE A 99 -1.94 -17.22 2.61
N GLU A 100 -1.87 -17.35 3.94
CA GLU A 100 -2.98 -17.83 4.76
C GLU A 100 -4.10 -16.77 4.82
N LEU A 101 -5.34 -17.22 4.60
CA LEU A 101 -6.51 -16.36 4.71
C LEU A 101 -6.84 -16.09 6.19
N PRO A 102 -7.22 -14.86 6.56
CA PRO A 102 -7.63 -14.56 7.93
C PRO A 102 -8.86 -15.34 8.38
N ARG A 103 -9.72 -15.74 7.43
CA ARG A 103 -10.84 -16.66 7.63
C ARG A 103 -10.88 -17.66 6.48
N PRO A 104 -10.99 -18.97 6.75
CA PRO A 104 -11.18 -19.95 5.69
C PRO A 104 -12.48 -19.69 4.91
N GLU A 105 -12.43 -19.90 3.61
CA GLU A 105 -13.57 -19.70 2.69
C GLU A 105 -14.22 -21.05 2.35
N VAL A 106 -15.55 -21.13 2.46
CA VAL A 106 -16.33 -22.33 2.09
C VAL A 106 -16.72 -22.21 0.62
N CYS A 107 -16.37 -23.20 -0.20
CA CYS A 107 -16.52 -23.06 -1.65
C CYS A 107 -17.98 -23.03 -2.14
N SER A 108 -18.93 -23.54 -1.36
CA SER A 108 -20.36 -23.46 -1.69
C SER A 108 -20.87 -22.01 -1.80
N ASP A 109 -20.21 -21.09 -1.10
CA ASP A 109 -20.69 -19.72 -0.90
C ASP A 109 -19.85 -18.68 -1.66
N ALA A 110 -18.76 -19.11 -2.31
CA ALA A 110 -17.78 -18.23 -2.94
C ALA A 110 -17.57 -18.54 -4.43
N SER A 111 -17.78 -17.54 -5.30
CA SER A 111 -17.36 -17.62 -6.70
C SER A 111 -15.83 -17.60 -6.78
N GLY A 112 -15.22 -18.61 -7.40
CA GLY A 112 -13.76 -18.68 -7.61
C GLY A 112 -12.97 -19.39 -6.52
N CYS A 113 -13.63 -20.21 -5.69
CA CYS A 113 -12.94 -21.07 -4.74
C CYS A 113 -12.06 -22.12 -5.44
N ALA A 114 -10.83 -22.30 -4.97
CA ALA A 114 -9.87 -23.23 -5.57
C ALA A 114 -10.02 -24.68 -5.07
N CYS A 115 -10.86 -24.91 -4.05
CA CYS A 115 -10.95 -26.18 -3.33
C CYS A 115 -12.20 -26.99 -3.67
N ASP A 116 -12.76 -26.80 -4.87
CA ASP A 116 -13.87 -27.61 -5.35
C ASP A 116 -13.45 -29.09 -5.37
N PRO A 117 -14.15 -29.97 -4.63
CA PRO A 117 -13.84 -31.40 -4.55
C PRO A 117 -13.82 -32.10 -5.91
N ARG A 118 -14.45 -31.52 -6.94
CA ARG A 118 -14.49 -32.05 -8.31
C ARG A 118 -13.20 -31.82 -9.11
N LEU A 119 -12.29 -30.97 -8.64
CA LEU A 119 -11.07 -30.63 -9.37
C LEU A 119 -9.97 -31.70 -9.25
N GLU A 120 -10.13 -32.71 -8.38
CA GLU A 120 -9.17 -33.83 -8.16
C GLU A 120 -7.70 -33.37 -8.11
N THR A 121 -7.44 -32.21 -7.51
CA THR A 121 -6.11 -31.59 -7.44
C THR A 121 -5.70 -31.33 -6.00
N GLU A 122 -4.49 -31.75 -5.65
CA GLU A 122 -3.82 -31.35 -4.41
C GLU A 122 -3.28 -29.94 -4.58
N SER A 123 -4.14 -28.93 -4.40
CA SER A 123 -3.74 -27.51 -4.46
C SER A 123 -3.25 -27.04 -3.09
N PRO A 124 -2.13 -26.30 -2.99
CA PRO A 124 -1.66 -25.75 -1.72
C PRO A 124 -2.71 -24.81 -1.08
N LEU A 125 -3.62 -24.25 -1.89
CA LEU A 125 -4.71 -23.40 -1.40
C LEU A 125 -5.69 -24.14 -0.47
N CYS A 126 -5.73 -25.47 -0.61
CA CYS A 126 -6.70 -26.37 0.00
C CYS A 126 -6.10 -27.29 1.06
N ARG A 127 -4.82 -27.10 1.37
CA ARG A 127 -4.13 -27.91 2.38
C ARG A 127 -4.70 -27.63 3.77
N GLN A 128 -5.11 -28.70 4.44
CA GLN A 128 -5.64 -28.70 5.79
C GLN A 128 -4.53 -28.87 6.83
N PRO A 129 -4.77 -28.54 8.11
CA PRO A 129 -3.77 -28.65 9.17
C PRO A 129 -3.22 -30.06 9.39
N ASP A 130 -4.00 -31.09 9.05
CA ASP A 130 -3.60 -32.51 9.10
C ASP A 130 -2.82 -32.97 7.85
N GLY A 131 -2.61 -32.06 6.89
CA GLY A 131 -1.93 -32.33 5.62
C GLY A 131 -2.83 -32.86 4.50
N SER A 132 -4.11 -33.11 4.76
CA SER A 132 -5.08 -33.46 3.71
C SER A 132 -5.43 -32.26 2.82
N TYR A 133 -6.10 -32.51 1.69
CA TYR A 133 -6.57 -31.45 0.78
C TYR A 133 -8.09 -31.45 0.70
N GLY A 134 -8.70 -30.26 0.70
CA GLY A 134 -10.13 -30.11 0.55
C GLY A 134 -10.64 -28.79 1.11
N GLU A 135 -11.92 -28.75 1.43
CA GLU A 135 -12.58 -27.59 2.02
C GLU A 135 -12.40 -27.50 3.55
N PRO A 136 -12.41 -26.28 4.12
CA PRO A 136 -12.49 -24.98 3.44
C PRO A 136 -11.15 -24.55 2.83
N GLN A 137 -11.20 -23.62 1.87
CA GLN A 137 -9.99 -22.98 1.34
C GLN A 137 -9.32 -22.17 2.45
N ARG A 138 -8.05 -22.45 2.72
CA ARG A 138 -7.29 -21.81 3.81
C ARG A 138 -6.24 -20.83 3.34
N PHE A 139 -5.79 -20.95 2.11
CA PHE A 139 -4.82 -20.04 1.52
C PHE A 139 -5.38 -19.42 0.24
N ALA A 140 -4.92 -18.23 -0.07
CA ALA A 140 -5.02 -17.65 -1.39
C ALA A 140 -3.63 -17.57 -2.02
N GLY A 141 -3.57 -17.35 -3.32
CA GLY A 141 -2.31 -17.29 -4.04
C GLY A 141 -2.40 -16.41 -5.27
N ALA A 142 -1.24 -16.17 -5.85
CA ALA A 142 -1.09 -15.38 -7.06
C ALA A 142 -0.25 -16.13 -8.09
N PHE A 143 -0.43 -15.75 -9.35
CA PHE A 143 0.35 -16.28 -10.47
C PHE A 143 1.47 -15.32 -10.86
N PRO A 144 2.53 -15.81 -11.52
CA PRO A 144 3.59 -14.95 -12.05
C PRO A 144 3.03 -13.84 -12.96
N PRO A 145 3.32 -12.55 -12.69
CA PRO A 145 2.70 -11.43 -13.38
C PRO A 145 3.61 -10.83 -14.48
N THR A 146 4.24 -11.67 -15.32
CA THR A 146 5.35 -11.28 -16.21
C THR A 146 5.02 -10.07 -17.08
N ARG A 147 3.84 -10.03 -17.71
CA ARG A 147 3.42 -8.90 -18.56
C ARG A 147 3.25 -7.59 -17.78
N LEU A 148 2.71 -7.67 -16.57
CA LEU A 148 2.52 -6.49 -15.72
C LEU A 148 3.86 -5.96 -15.23
N LEU A 149 4.79 -6.86 -14.90
CA LEU A 149 6.15 -6.51 -14.51
C LEU A 149 6.95 -5.89 -15.67
N GLN A 150 6.80 -6.39 -16.90
CA GLN A 150 7.41 -5.77 -18.09
C GLN A 150 6.89 -4.34 -18.28
N PHE A 151 5.58 -4.14 -18.11
CA PHE A 151 4.97 -2.81 -18.15
C PHE A 151 5.56 -1.90 -17.06
N ALA A 152 5.61 -2.35 -15.80
CA ALA A 152 6.20 -1.58 -14.71
C ALA A 152 7.68 -1.23 -14.99
N ARG A 153 8.51 -2.19 -15.39
CA ARG A 153 9.92 -1.94 -15.73
C ARG A 153 10.06 -0.90 -16.85
N SER A 154 9.19 -0.95 -17.87
CA SER A 154 9.22 0.01 -19.00
C SER A 154 8.89 1.44 -18.58
N LEU A 155 8.20 1.62 -17.46
CA LEU A 155 7.88 2.94 -16.91
C LEU A 155 9.03 3.54 -16.09
N GLY A 156 10.02 2.72 -15.72
CA GLY A 156 11.19 3.13 -14.92
C GLY A 156 10.77 3.71 -13.57
N GLU A 157 11.28 4.91 -13.25
CA GLU A 157 10.97 5.67 -12.03
C GLU A 157 9.49 6.01 -11.82
N ARG A 158 8.61 5.69 -12.77
CA ARG A 158 7.17 5.94 -12.69
C ARG A 158 6.36 4.73 -12.25
N ALA A 159 6.98 3.59 -11.96
CA ALA A 159 6.26 2.41 -11.49
C ALA A 159 6.91 1.79 -10.26
N GLU A 160 6.13 1.68 -9.18
CA GLU A 160 6.51 0.96 -7.97
C GLU A 160 5.87 -0.44 -7.98
N VAL A 161 6.64 -1.45 -7.57
CA VAL A 161 6.20 -2.85 -7.57
C VAL A 161 6.01 -3.31 -6.13
N GLY A 162 4.81 -3.81 -5.85
CA GLY A 162 4.40 -4.42 -4.60
C GLY A 162 3.88 -5.85 -4.80
N SER A 163 3.66 -6.54 -3.68
CA SER A 163 3.18 -7.92 -3.64
C SER A 163 1.72 -7.98 -3.24
N ILE A 164 0.92 -8.76 -3.97
CA ILE A 164 -0.44 -9.15 -3.56
C ILE A 164 -0.43 -10.29 -2.52
N CYS A 165 0.70 -10.97 -2.33
CA CYS A 165 0.90 -11.91 -1.23
C CYS A 165 1.47 -11.13 -0.04
N PRO A 166 0.65 -10.79 0.97
CA PRO A 166 1.09 -9.98 2.10
C PRO A 166 2.01 -10.76 3.03
N LYS A 167 2.81 -10.05 3.83
CA LYS A 167 3.63 -10.66 4.88
C LYS A 167 2.77 -11.34 5.94
N GLN A 168 1.68 -10.69 6.35
CA GLN A 168 0.71 -11.27 7.27
C GLN A 168 -0.69 -10.64 7.13
N LEU A 169 -1.71 -11.41 7.53
CA LEU A 169 -3.12 -10.98 7.58
C LEU A 169 -3.80 -11.28 8.92
N LYS A 170 -3.04 -11.70 9.95
CA LYS A 170 -3.60 -12.17 11.22
C LYS A 170 -3.91 -11.02 12.17
N ASN A 171 -3.03 -10.03 12.26
CA ASN A 171 -3.18 -8.92 13.19
C ASN A 171 -3.11 -7.57 12.46
N PRO A 172 -4.25 -6.85 12.31
CA PRO A 172 -4.27 -5.54 11.67
C PRO A 172 -3.50 -4.45 12.42
N ARG A 173 -3.05 -4.73 13.65
CA ARG A 173 -2.23 -3.80 14.46
C ARG A 173 -0.72 -4.07 14.37
N GLU A 174 -0.31 -5.14 13.69
CA GLU A 174 1.11 -5.46 13.48
C GLU A 174 1.62 -4.90 12.16
N LEU A 175 2.92 -4.58 12.13
CA LEU A 175 3.61 -4.16 10.91
C LEU A 175 3.59 -5.28 9.85
N GLY A 176 3.61 -4.95 8.57
CA GLY A 176 3.45 -5.94 7.50
C GLY A 176 2.03 -6.44 7.28
N TYR A 177 1.02 -5.81 7.89
CA TYR A 177 -0.37 -6.18 7.65
C TYR A 177 -0.83 -5.82 6.24
N GLY A 178 -1.29 -6.83 5.49
CA GLY A 178 -1.88 -6.64 4.18
C GLY A 178 -0.93 -5.89 3.24
N TYR A 179 -1.42 -4.80 2.66
CA TYR A 179 -0.67 -3.96 1.73
C TYR A 179 -0.27 -2.62 2.33
N ASN A 180 -0.42 -2.47 3.66
CA ASN A 180 -0.23 -1.18 4.32
C ASN A 180 1.17 -0.62 4.05
N ASP A 181 2.21 -1.43 4.26
CA ASP A 181 3.59 -0.99 4.07
C ASP A 181 3.85 -0.47 2.65
N PHE A 182 3.36 -1.19 1.63
CA PHE A 182 3.51 -0.77 0.22
C PHE A 182 2.74 0.51 -0.07
N ILE A 183 1.48 0.60 0.33
CA ILE A 183 0.64 1.77 0.08
C ILE A 183 1.19 2.99 0.82
N HIS A 184 1.62 2.82 2.08
CA HIS A 184 2.21 3.89 2.86
C HIS A 184 3.53 4.36 2.26
N GLN A 185 4.47 3.46 1.93
CA GLN A 185 5.73 3.87 1.32
C GLN A 185 5.48 4.59 -0.01
N ALA A 186 4.65 4.02 -0.88
CA ALA A 186 4.32 4.62 -2.16
C ALA A 186 3.66 6.00 -2.00
N LEU A 187 2.89 6.24 -0.94
CA LEU A 187 2.29 7.55 -0.66
C LEU A 187 3.26 8.50 0.05
N LEU A 188 4.18 8.00 0.88
CA LEU A 188 5.16 8.79 1.63
C LEU A 188 6.34 9.23 0.76
N ASP A 189 6.82 8.40 -0.17
CA ASP A 189 7.82 8.81 -1.17
C ASP A 189 7.26 9.92 -2.08
N ARG A 190 5.94 9.96 -2.27
CA ARG A 190 5.22 11.08 -2.91
C ARG A 190 5.09 12.33 -2.03
N ASN A 191 5.22 12.19 -0.71
CA ASN A 191 4.97 13.26 0.27
C ASN A 191 6.12 14.23 0.51
N ARG A 192 7.21 14.15 -0.28
CA ARG A 192 8.15 15.28 -0.37
C ARG A 192 7.52 16.54 -0.99
N ALA A 193 6.28 16.47 -1.49
CA ALA A 193 5.49 17.62 -1.92
C ALA A 193 3.99 17.49 -1.61
N PHE A 194 3.62 17.45 -0.33
CA PHE A 194 2.21 17.49 0.13
C PHE A 194 1.40 18.70 -0.38
N HIS A 195 2.07 19.75 -0.84
CA HIS A 195 1.42 21.01 -1.22
C HIS A 195 0.61 20.93 -2.52
N GLN A 196 0.69 19.83 -3.29
CA GLN A 196 0.13 19.75 -4.66
C GLN A 196 -0.44 18.37 -5.08
N ALA A 197 -0.55 17.38 -4.19
CA ALA A 197 -0.96 16.03 -4.57
C ALA A 197 -2.49 15.86 -4.61
N CYS A 198 -3.03 15.59 -5.79
CA CYS A 198 -4.43 15.18 -6.01
C CYS A 198 -4.64 13.72 -5.57
N PHE A 199 -5.66 13.43 -4.75
CA PHE A 199 -5.89 12.08 -4.20
C PHE A 199 -6.84 11.24 -5.03
N THR A 200 -6.51 9.95 -5.20
CA THR A 200 -7.36 8.96 -5.90
C THR A 200 -8.40 8.26 -5.01
N PRO A 201 -8.10 7.79 -3.78
CA PRO A 201 -9.12 7.21 -2.91
C PRO A 201 -9.95 8.28 -2.20
N SER A 202 -11.21 7.97 -1.88
CA SER A 202 -12.00 8.82 -0.98
C SER A 202 -11.43 8.68 0.43
N LEU A 203 -11.34 9.79 1.15
CA LEU A 203 -10.98 9.76 2.56
C LEU A 203 -12.22 9.42 3.40
N PRO A 204 -12.05 8.83 4.60
CA PRO A 204 -13.15 8.66 5.53
C PRO A 204 -13.58 10.05 6.02
N ILE A 205 -14.87 10.37 5.92
CA ILE A 205 -15.41 11.68 6.27
C ILE A 205 -16.27 11.57 7.54
N ARG A 206 -16.21 12.59 8.39
CA ARG A 206 -17.10 12.78 9.56
C ARG A 206 -18.46 13.32 9.10
N GLU A 207 -19.45 13.30 9.98
CA GLU A 207 -20.77 13.87 9.68
C GLU A 207 -20.70 15.38 9.31
N ASP A 208 -19.71 16.10 9.85
CA ASP A 208 -19.47 17.52 9.58
C ASP A 208 -18.77 17.80 8.23
N GLY A 209 -18.52 16.78 7.41
CA GLY A 209 -17.85 16.93 6.12
C GLY A 209 -16.32 17.04 6.21
N THR A 210 -15.73 16.90 7.40
CA THR A 210 -14.27 16.93 7.54
C THR A 210 -13.65 15.53 7.52
N PRO A 211 -12.40 15.38 7.03
CA PRO A 211 -11.77 14.07 6.96
C PRO A 211 -11.41 13.54 8.34
N LYS A 212 -11.67 12.24 8.59
CA LYS A 212 -11.18 11.44 9.73
C LYS A 212 -9.69 11.13 9.55
N CYS A 213 -8.88 12.16 9.31
CA CYS A 213 -7.45 12.06 9.09
C CYS A 213 -6.69 13.10 9.91
N LYS A 214 -5.45 12.77 10.26
CA LYS A 214 -4.46 13.66 10.86
C LYS A 214 -3.34 13.89 9.86
N LEU A 215 -2.93 15.14 9.71
CA LEU A 215 -1.72 15.50 8.97
C LEU A 215 -0.60 15.66 9.99
N LEU A 216 0.38 14.77 9.93
CA LEU A 216 1.44 14.62 10.92
C LEU A 216 2.77 15.12 10.37
N GLU A 217 3.59 15.65 11.25
CA GLU A 217 4.89 16.24 10.96
C GLU A 217 5.92 15.72 11.97
N PHE A 218 6.95 15.05 11.47
CA PHE A 218 8.02 14.49 12.28
C PHE A 218 9.29 15.35 12.18
N TYR A 219 9.76 15.78 13.34
CA TYR A 219 10.96 16.57 13.54
C TYR A 219 12.10 15.66 13.98
N ARG A 220 12.76 15.04 12.99
CA ARG A 220 13.85 14.10 13.22
C ARG A 220 15.00 14.74 14.00
N ASP A 221 15.47 14.01 15.01
CA ASP A 221 16.56 14.36 15.92
C ASP A 221 16.38 15.70 16.65
N GLN A 222 15.12 16.14 16.80
CA GLN A 222 14.77 17.39 17.46
C GLN A 222 13.67 17.14 18.49
N GLU A 223 13.90 17.61 19.72
CA GLU A 223 12.90 17.69 20.78
C GLU A 223 12.29 19.08 20.77
N ILE A 224 11.04 19.18 20.33
CA ILE A 224 10.35 20.45 20.13
C ILE A 224 9.02 20.46 20.89
N ASP A 225 8.65 21.63 21.41
CA ASP A 225 7.29 21.88 21.88
C ASP A 225 6.38 22.18 20.67
N CYS A 226 5.52 21.23 20.32
CA CYS A 226 4.58 21.37 19.20
C CYS A 226 3.73 22.64 19.28
N GLU A 227 3.27 23.02 20.49
CA GLU A 227 2.38 24.18 20.66
C GLU A 227 3.09 25.49 20.34
N SER A 228 4.38 25.60 20.70
CA SER A 228 5.22 26.76 20.35
C SER A 228 5.34 26.99 18.84
N LEU A 229 5.09 25.94 18.05
CA LEU A 229 5.13 25.98 16.59
C LEU A 229 3.74 26.13 15.94
N GLY A 230 2.68 26.27 16.73
CA GLY A 230 1.30 26.23 16.23
C GLY A 230 0.92 24.84 15.74
N ARG A 231 1.42 23.79 16.40
CA ARG A 231 1.10 22.38 16.14
C ARG A 231 0.44 21.75 17.36
N ILE A 232 -0.18 20.60 17.17
CA ILE A 232 -0.86 19.85 18.23
C ILE A 232 0.06 18.66 18.62
N PRO A 233 0.32 18.42 19.91
CA PRO A 233 1.02 17.22 20.36
C PRO A 233 0.28 15.95 19.95
N VAL A 234 1.02 14.91 19.57
CA VAL A 234 0.45 13.66 19.08
C VAL A 234 0.96 12.49 19.91
N ASP A 235 0.06 11.56 20.22
CA ASP A 235 0.41 10.35 20.96
C ASP A 235 1.36 9.44 20.16
N ASP A 236 2.18 8.66 20.85
CA ASP A 236 3.16 7.77 20.22
C ASP A 236 2.52 6.67 19.33
N GLU A 237 1.20 6.45 19.44
CA GLU A 237 0.47 5.50 18.61
C GLU A 237 0.62 5.77 17.10
N TYR A 238 0.88 7.03 16.72
CA TYR A 238 1.02 7.45 15.32
C TYR A 238 2.42 7.27 14.76
N ARG A 239 3.44 7.00 15.60
CA ARG A 239 4.81 6.78 15.13
C ARG A 239 4.91 5.57 14.20
N ARG A 240 4.24 4.47 14.55
CA ARG A 240 4.21 3.25 13.72
C ARG A 240 3.48 3.45 12.39
N PRO A 241 2.26 4.04 12.33
CA PRO A 241 1.62 4.42 11.07
C PRO A 241 2.46 5.36 10.19
N MET A 242 3.28 6.22 10.81
CA MET A 242 4.27 7.08 10.13
C MET A 242 5.53 6.32 9.68
N GLN A 243 5.61 5.02 9.92
CA GLN A 243 6.77 4.17 9.66
C GLN A 243 8.07 4.63 10.36
N LEU A 244 7.94 5.36 11.46
CA LEU A 244 9.10 5.74 12.28
C LEU A 244 9.62 4.51 13.01
N LYS A 245 10.92 4.24 12.85
CA LYS A 245 11.63 3.15 13.53
C LYS A 245 11.84 3.50 14.99
N ASP A 246 12.05 2.49 15.83
CA ASP A 246 12.41 2.70 17.24
C ASP A 246 13.75 3.48 17.39
N THR A 247 14.58 3.47 16.36
CA THR A 247 15.84 4.22 16.27
C THR A 247 15.65 5.66 15.78
N ASP A 248 14.48 6.02 15.25
CA ASP A 248 14.20 7.38 14.80
C ASP A 248 13.83 8.21 16.03
N HIS A 249 14.73 9.10 16.45
CA HIS A 249 14.52 10.01 17.57
C HIS A 249 13.92 11.34 17.10
N GLY A 250 13.15 12.00 17.97
CA GLY A 250 12.55 13.31 17.71
C GLY A 250 11.05 13.39 17.95
N THR A 251 10.49 14.58 17.74
CA THR A 251 9.10 14.91 18.07
C THR A 251 8.14 14.71 16.89
N LEU A 252 6.98 14.11 17.16
CA LEU A 252 5.86 14.02 16.22
C LEU A 252 4.79 15.03 16.62
N CYS A 253 4.39 15.89 15.68
CA CYS A 253 3.35 16.88 15.88
C CYS A 253 2.26 16.74 14.81
N GLU A 254 1.04 17.17 15.11
CA GLU A 254 -0.06 17.29 14.16
C GLU A 254 -0.16 18.74 13.67
N ILE A 255 -0.32 18.87 12.37
CA ILE A 255 -0.63 20.13 11.72
C ILE A 255 -2.12 20.38 11.92
N PRO A 256 -2.53 21.52 12.51
CA PRO A 256 -3.92 21.76 12.80
C PRO A 256 -4.74 21.92 11.52
N ARG A 257 -5.96 21.38 11.56
CA ARG A 257 -7.04 21.78 10.64
C ARG A 257 -7.34 23.27 10.86
N MET A 258 -7.68 23.98 9.79
CA MET A 258 -8.24 25.34 9.92
C MET A 258 -9.47 25.33 10.84
N PRO A 259 -9.62 26.33 11.73
CA PRO A 259 -10.73 26.37 12.66
C PRO A 259 -12.05 26.76 11.99
N GLY A 260 -13.14 26.41 12.67
CA GLY A 260 -14.51 26.78 12.33
C GLY A 260 -15.30 25.75 11.50
N ASP A 261 -16.61 25.98 11.41
CA ASP A 261 -17.57 25.07 10.76
C ASP A 261 -17.41 25.10 9.23
N PRO A 262 -17.22 23.96 8.56
CA PRO A 262 -17.17 23.88 7.09
C PRO A 262 -18.39 24.49 6.38
N SER A 263 -19.55 24.47 7.02
CA SER A 263 -20.81 24.99 6.49
C SER A 263 -20.98 26.49 6.69
N ASP A 264 -20.17 27.12 7.55
CA ASP A 264 -20.18 28.57 7.77
C ASP A 264 -19.18 29.23 6.80
N PRO A 265 -19.64 30.00 5.79
CA PRO A 265 -18.77 30.67 4.82
C PRO A 265 -17.79 31.67 5.45
N SER A 266 -18.04 32.11 6.69
CA SER A 266 -17.16 33.02 7.42
C SER A 266 -16.08 32.32 8.23
N SER A 267 -16.05 30.98 8.26
CA SER A 267 -14.98 30.24 8.93
C SER A 267 -13.70 30.20 8.10
N ASP A 268 -12.55 30.17 8.78
CA ASP A 268 -11.25 29.99 8.12
C ASP A 268 -11.21 28.66 7.34
N TYR A 269 -11.84 27.61 7.86
CA TYR A 269 -11.97 26.33 7.14
C TYR A 269 -12.72 26.49 5.82
N SER A 270 -13.90 27.11 5.84
CA SER A 270 -14.73 27.24 4.65
C SER A 270 -14.09 28.16 3.60
N ARG A 271 -13.50 29.29 4.02
CA ARG A 271 -12.73 30.17 3.14
C ARG A 271 -11.54 29.47 2.50
N CYS A 272 -10.77 28.71 3.29
CA CYS A 272 -9.69 27.87 2.78
C CYS A 272 -10.19 26.90 1.70
N ALA A 273 -11.35 26.26 1.91
CA ALA A 273 -11.87 25.24 1.00
C ALA A 273 -12.56 25.80 -0.25
N HIS A 274 -12.93 27.08 -0.29
CA HIS A 274 -13.76 27.64 -1.37
C HIS A 274 -13.16 28.83 -2.11
N GLU A 275 -12.35 29.67 -1.47
CA GLU A 275 -11.88 30.93 -2.07
C GLU A 275 -10.50 30.75 -2.73
N LEU A 276 -10.27 31.27 -3.94
CA LEU A 276 -8.96 31.19 -4.59
C LEU A 276 -7.85 31.90 -3.80
N HIS A 277 -8.16 33.02 -3.15
CA HIS A 277 -7.20 33.83 -2.39
C HIS A 277 -7.81 34.27 -1.06
N PRO A 278 -7.98 33.35 -0.10
CA PRO A 278 -8.62 33.69 1.16
C PRO A 278 -7.69 34.55 2.02
N THR A 279 -8.28 35.48 2.76
CA THR A 279 -7.61 36.12 3.88
C THR A 279 -8.00 35.35 5.14
N LEU A 280 -7.01 34.70 5.77
CA LEU A 280 -7.21 33.83 6.92
C LEU A 280 -6.47 34.40 8.13
N GLU A 281 -7.04 34.20 9.31
CA GLU A 281 -6.41 34.58 10.58
C GLU A 281 -5.54 33.46 11.14
N SER A 282 -5.86 32.21 10.76
CA SER A 282 -5.19 30.99 11.21
C SER A 282 -4.32 30.37 10.12
N GLU A 283 -3.36 29.56 10.56
CA GLU A 283 -2.61 28.65 9.69
C GLU A 283 -3.13 27.22 9.85
N GLY A 284 -3.03 26.42 8.79
CA GLY A 284 -3.48 25.04 8.82
C GLY A 284 -3.90 24.51 7.46
N TYR A 285 -4.78 23.51 7.49
CA TYR A 285 -5.30 22.88 6.28
C TYR A 285 -6.82 22.81 6.22
N CYS A 286 -7.32 22.72 4.99
CA CYS A 286 -8.69 22.32 4.69
C CYS A 286 -8.69 21.19 3.65
N TYR A 287 -9.77 20.41 3.63
CA TYR A 287 -9.95 19.31 2.69
C TYR A 287 -10.99 19.68 1.63
N ILE A 288 -10.65 19.37 0.38
CA ILE A 288 -11.48 19.60 -0.80
C ILE A 288 -11.74 18.25 -1.44
N ASP A 289 -13.01 17.94 -1.73
CA ASP A 289 -13.45 16.76 -2.45
C ASP A 289 -14.69 17.11 -3.27
N THR A 290 -14.47 17.46 -4.54
CA THR A 290 -15.57 17.91 -5.39
C THR A 290 -16.54 16.79 -5.73
N LYS A 291 -16.15 15.52 -5.56
CA LYS A 291 -17.07 14.38 -5.75
C LYS A 291 -18.09 14.27 -4.62
N LEU A 292 -17.73 14.76 -3.43
CA LEU A 292 -18.62 14.84 -2.28
C LEU A 292 -19.26 16.23 -2.13
N GLY A 293 -18.99 17.16 -3.05
CA GLY A 293 -19.47 18.54 -2.96
C GLY A 293 -18.77 19.37 -1.88
N LEU A 294 -17.58 18.95 -1.45
CA LEU A 294 -16.79 19.65 -0.42
C LEU A 294 -15.75 20.56 -1.09
N GLY A 295 -15.85 21.87 -0.85
CA GLY A 295 -14.92 22.86 -1.39
C GLY A 295 -15.17 23.25 -2.86
N SER A 296 -14.35 24.15 -3.38
CA SER A 296 -14.49 24.68 -4.74
C SER A 296 -13.73 23.86 -5.79
N PRO A 297 -14.33 23.54 -6.94
CA PRO A 297 -13.63 22.90 -8.05
C PRO A 297 -12.52 23.78 -8.66
N ASP A 298 -12.61 25.10 -8.48
CA ASP A 298 -11.61 26.06 -8.99
C ASP A 298 -10.25 25.89 -8.30
N LEU A 299 -10.24 25.31 -7.10
CA LEU A 299 -9.02 25.06 -6.32
C LEU A 299 -8.32 23.75 -6.71
N VAL A 300 -8.99 22.88 -7.47
CA VAL A 300 -8.48 21.57 -7.90
C VAL A 300 -8.41 21.45 -9.41
N VAL A 301 -8.33 22.58 -10.13
CA VAL A 301 -8.15 22.63 -11.59
C VAL A 301 -6.96 21.78 -12.07
N PRO A 302 -5.82 21.68 -11.36
CA PRO A 302 -4.73 20.79 -11.76
C PRO A 302 -5.06 19.30 -11.64
N CYS A 303 -6.13 18.92 -10.93
CA CYS A 303 -6.51 17.53 -10.71
C CYS A 303 -7.40 16.99 -11.83
N ILE A 304 -7.06 15.81 -12.36
CA ILE A 304 -7.94 15.07 -13.29
C ILE A 304 -9.26 14.70 -12.60
N ASP A 305 -10.34 14.50 -13.35
CA ASP A 305 -11.70 14.33 -12.80
C ASP A 305 -11.87 13.18 -11.79
N SER A 306 -11.06 12.13 -11.87
CA SER A 306 -11.06 11.03 -10.88
C SER A 306 -10.38 11.41 -9.57
N HIS A 307 -9.57 12.47 -9.56
CA HIS A 307 -8.66 12.86 -8.47
C HIS A 307 -8.91 14.28 -7.95
N LYS A 308 -10.10 14.86 -8.15
CA LYS A 308 -10.47 16.21 -7.65
C LYS A 308 -10.66 16.24 -6.12
N ARG A 309 -9.66 15.76 -5.41
CA ARG A 309 -9.54 15.68 -3.97
C ARG A 309 -8.19 16.21 -3.57
N PHE A 310 -8.14 17.07 -2.56
CA PHE A 310 -6.95 17.85 -2.26
C PHE A 310 -6.94 18.34 -0.82
N PHE A 311 -5.76 18.33 -0.18
CA PHE A 311 -5.53 19.02 1.09
C PHE A 311 -4.88 20.34 0.75
N ARG A 312 -5.61 21.43 0.97
CA ARG A 312 -5.08 22.76 0.78
C ARG A 312 -4.45 23.26 2.06
N SER A 313 -3.24 23.77 1.91
CA SER A 313 -2.40 24.35 2.94
C SER A 313 -2.34 25.86 2.81
N ILE A 314 -2.56 26.59 3.91
CA ILE A 314 -2.33 28.04 3.95
C ILE A 314 -1.63 28.40 5.27
N PRO A 315 -0.42 29.00 5.23
CA PRO A 315 0.39 29.28 4.04
C PRO A 315 0.81 27.98 3.30
N ALA A 316 1.27 28.12 2.05
CA ALA A 316 1.50 27.00 1.12
C ALA A 316 2.62 26.00 1.51
N ALA A 317 3.10 26.06 2.75
CA ALA A 317 4.10 25.17 3.34
C ALA A 317 3.63 24.71 4.73
N LEU A 318 2.79 23.68 4.80
CA LEU A 318 2.44 23.01 6.07
C LEU A 318 3.63 22.30 6.72
N GLY A 319 4.56 21.76 5.94
CA GLY A 319 5.80 21.18 6.45
C GLY A 319 6.87 22.25 6.63
N ARG A 320 7.45 22.33 7.83
CA ARG A 320 8.66 23.11 8.06
C ARG A 320 9.83 22.48 7.30
N PRO A 321 10.79 23.29 6.82
CA PRO A 321 11.96 22.75 6.14
C PRO A 321 12.68 21.70 6.99
N GLY A 322 12.92 20.53 6.41
CA GLY A 322 13.63 19.43 7.08
C GLY A 322 12.74 18.50 7.93
N THR A 323 11.41 18.64 7.88
CA THR A 323 10.49 17.69 8.53
C THR A 323 9.95 16.66 7.53
N GLU A 324 9.55 15.50 8.07
CA GLU A 324 8.82 14.47 7.32
C GLU A 324 7.32 14.64 7.60
N VAL A 325 6.52 14.83 6.55
CA VAL A 325 5.06 14.99 6.68
C VAL A 325 4.37 13.70 6.22
N GLY A 326 3.31 13.31 6.90
CA GLY A 326 2.48 12.14 6.56
C GLY A 326 0.99 12.38 6.84
N LEU A 327 0.12 11.67 6.12
CA LEU A 327 -1.33 11.72 6.32
C LEU A 327 -1.80 10.36 6.81
N ILE A 328 -2.42 10.33 7.99
CA ILE A 328 -2.95 9.11 8.59
C ILE A 328 -4.46 9.24 8.72
N CYS A 329 -5.21 8.29 8.15
CA CYS A 329 -6.67 8.29 8.16
C CYS A 329 -7.23 7.07 8.89
N ASP A 330 -8.32 7.28 9.63
CA ASP A 330 -9.04 6.21 10.31
C ASP A 330 -10.22 5.71 9.46
N TYR A 331 -10.04 4.51 8.89
CA TYR A 331 -11.04 3.85 8.03
C TYR A 331 -11.96 2.89 8.81
N ARG A 332 -11.89 2.84 10.14
CA ARG A 332 -12.79 1.99 10.94
C ARG A 332 -14.25 2.49 10.77
N LYS A 333 -15.17 1.54 10.60
CA LYS A 333 -16.60 1.82 10.74
C LYS A 333 -16.90 2.01 12.22
N GLU A 334 -17.55 3.11 12.57
CA GLU A 334 -18.10 3.33 13.92
C GLU A 334 -19.19 2.31 14.25
#